data_AF-A0A0Q9PNJ0-F1
#
_entry.id   AF-A0A0Q9PNJ0-F1
#
_cell.length_a   1.000
_cell.length_b   1.000
_cell.length_c   1.000
_cell.angle_alpha   90.00
_cell.angle_beta   90.00
_cell.angle_gamma   90.00
#
_symmetry.space_group_name_H-M   'P 1'
#
loop_
_entity.id
_entity.type
_entity.pdbx_description
1 polymer ?
#
loop_
_entity_poly.entity_id
_entity_poly.type
_entity_poly.pdbx_seq_one_letter_code
_entity_poly.pdbx_strand_id
1 'polypeptide(L)'
;MNYFGEYQVNKGTWDRNNKYWISGEQLTNLIGKNKIQFIWGVISGFRKSEKIDINNLSVVPFADGNPGFWKQGATVQHPKAEVEIVCWDSGLTLMISKDQSLVKSYMDFFKDAKDLDEYNLED
;
A
#
# COMPACT_ATOMS: atom_id res chain seq x y z
N MET A 1 9.30 -12.85 -18.30
CA MET A 1 8.72 -13.58 -17.15
C MET A 1 7.30 -13.08 -16.96
N ASN A 2 6.32 -13.99 -16.91
CA ASN A 2 4.92 -13.64 -16.70
C ASN A 2 4.71 -13.50 -15.18
N TYR A 3 4.93 -12.30 -14.64
CA TYR A 3 4.91 -12.02 -13.19
C TYR A 3 3.51 -12.11 -12.54
N PHE A 4 2.49 -12.47 -13.32
CA PHE A 4 1.08 -12.52 -12.89
C PHE A 4 0.59 -13.92 -12.54
N GLY A 5 1.49 -14.90 -12.44
CA GLY A 5 1.17 -16.24 -11.97
C GLY A 5 0.79 -16.21 -10.49
N GLU A 6 -0.47 -16.56 -10.22
CA GLU A 6 -1.10 -16.93 -8.93
C GLU A 6 -0.42 -16.39 -7.66
N TYR A 7 -1.06 -15.40 -7.04
CA TYR A 7 -0.69 -14.98 -5.67
C TYR A 7 -0.76 -16.21 -4.74
N GLN A 8 0.26 -16.38 -3.90
CA GLN A 8 0.28 -17.45 -2.92
C GLN A 8 -0.23 -16.93 -1.58
N VAL A 9 -1.31 -17.53 -1.06
CA VAL A 9 -1.73 -17.33 0.32
C VAL A 9 -0.85 -18.24 1.19
N ASN A 10 0.15 -17.65 1.84
CA ASN A 10 1.00 -18.39 2.75
C ASN A 10 0.17 -18.79 3.99
N LYS A 11 0.07 -20.10 4.26
CA LYS A 11 -0.61 -20.65 5.46
C LYS A 11 0.32 -20.69 6.69
N GLY A 12 1.55 -20.20 6.56
CA GLY A 12 2.54 -20.13 7.64
C GLY A 12 2.40 -18.89 8.52
N THR A 13 3.40 -18.68 9.40
CA THR A 13 3.51 -17.49 10.25
C THR A 13 3.78 -16.24 9.42
N TRP A 14 3.42 -15.06 9.97
CA TRP A 14 3.76 -13.77 9.38
C TRP A 14 5.26 -13.68 9.07
N ASP A 15 5.60 -13.32 7.84
CA ASP A 15 6.98 -13.08 7.39
C ASP A 15 7.04 -11.71 6.72
N ARG A 16 7.76 -10.79 7.38
CA ARG A 16 8.01 -9.42 6.91
C ARG A 16 8.74 -9.34 5.56
N ASN A 17 9.36 -10.44 5.11
CA ASN A 17 10.09 -10.48 3.85
C ASN A 17 9.21 -10.93 2.66
N ASN A 18 7.96 -11.32 2.90
CA ASN A 18 7.05 -11.72 1.85
C ASN A 18 6.72 -10.55 0.91
N LYS A 19 6.99 -10.74 -0.38
CA LYS A 19 6.73 -9.77 -1.45
C LYS A 19 6.08 -10.49 -2.60
N TYR A 20 5.02 -9.92 -3.15
CA TYR A 20 4.25 -10.54 -4.22
C TYR A 20 3.96 -9.54 -5.33
N TRP A 21 3.98 -10.01 -6.57
CA TRP A 21 3.37 -9.31 -7.69
C TRP A 21 1.90 -9.71 -7.80
N ILE A 22 1.05 -8.69 -7.95
CA ILE A 22 -0.35 -8.88 -8.30
C ILE A 22 -0.77 -7.71 -9.18
N SER A 23 -1.51 -7.97 -10.26
CA SER A 23 -2.11 -6.88 -11.03
C SER A 23 -3.25 -6.24 -10.23
N GLY A 24 -3.57 -4.98 -10.52
CA GLY A 24 -4.74 -4.32 -9.93
C GLY A 24 -6.03 -5.11 -10.17
N GLU A 25 -6.23 -5.64 -11.38
CA GLU A 25 -7.38 -6.47 -11.75
C GLU A 25 -7.47 -7.76 -10.90
N GLN A 26 -6.34 -8.45 -10.70
CA GLN A 26 -6.30 -9.64 -9.84
C GLN A 26 -6.53 -9.30 -8.38
N LEU A 27 -5.97 -8.19 -7.88
CA LEU A 27 -6.20 -7.74 -6.50
C LEU A 27 -7.67 -7.39 -6.28
N THR A 28 -8.29 -6.64 -7.19
CA THR A 28 -9.73 -6.33 -7.15
C THR A 28 -10.59 -7.59 -7.15
N ASN A 29 -10.26 -8.57 -7.99
CA ASN A 29 -10.98 -9.85 -8.03
C ASN A 29 -10.79 -10.66 -6.73
N LEU A 30 -9.57 -10.67 -6.18
CA LEU A 30 -9.23 -11.33 -4.92
C LEU A 30 -10.06 -10.76 -3.76
N ILE A 31 -10.07 -9.44 -3.58
CA ILE A 31 -10.84 -8.79 -2.50
C ILE A 31 -12.35 -8.82 -2.75
N GLY A 32 -12.81 -8.88 -4.00
CA GLY A 32 -14.23 -8.99 -4.33
C GLY A 32 -14.82 -10.38 -4.04
N LYS A 33 -14.00 -11.44 -4.10
CA LYS A 33 -14.43 -12.82 -3.87
C LYS A 33 -14.26 -13.30 -2.44
N ASN A 34 -13.47 -12.60 -1.64
CA ASN A 34 -13.05 -13.07 -0.33
C ASN A 34 -13.21 -11.95 0.70
N LYS A 35 -13.66 -12.30 1.91
CA LYS A 35 -13.62 -11.36 3.05
C LYS A 35 -12.20 -11.31 3.59
N ILE A 36 -11.38 -10.43 3.03
CA ILE A 36 -9.97 -10.27 3.39
C ILE A 36 -9.81 -9.07 4.31
N GLN A 37 -9.06 -9.26 5.39
CA GLN A 37 -8.55 -8.19 6.23
C GLN A 37 -7.03 -8.16 6.12
N PHE A 38 -6.49 -7.00 5.76
CA PHE A 38 -5.05 -6.76 5.78
C PHE A 38 -4.68 -6.16 7.14
N ILE A 39 -3.88 -6.88 7.92
CA ILE A 39 -3.46 -6.41 9.26
C ILE A 39 -2.22 -5.52 9.13
N TRP A 40 -1.17 -6.04 8.49
CA TRP A 40 0.08 -5.33 8.24
C TRP A 40 0.50 -5.48 6.79
N GLY A 41 0.95 -4.40 6.17
CA GLY A 41 1.58 -4.45 4.86
C GLY A 41 1.49 -3.14 4.08
N VAL A 42 2.22 -3.08 2.98
CA VAL A 42 2.16 -1.97 2.04
C VAL A 42 1.84 -2.50 0.66
N ILE A 43 0.80 -1.96 0.04
CA ILE A 43 0.46 -2.22 -1.36
C ILE A 43 0.96 -1.04 -2.17
N SER A 44 2.09 -1.22 -2.85
CA SER A 44 2.65 -0.19 -3.75
C SER A 44 2.13 -0.36 -5.18
N GLY A 45 1.51 0.69 -5.71
CA GLY A 45 1.03 0.78 -7.09
C GLY A 45 2.08 1.41 -8.01
N PHE A 46 2.37 0.74 -9.13
CA PHE A 46 3.36 1.18 -10.11
C PHE A 46 2.72 1.37 -11.49
N ARG A 47 3.28 2.26 -12.32
CA ARG A 47 2.89 2.34 -13.73
C ARG A 47 3.25 1.03 -14.43
N LYS A 48 2.40 0.59 -15.37
CA LYS A 48 2.63 -0.65 -16.14
C LYS A 48 3.95 -0.65 -16.94
N SER A 49 4.52 0.53 -17.21
CA SER A 49 5.81 0.69 -17.87
C SER A 49 7.01 0.45 -16.96
N GLU A 50 6.83 0.50 -15.63
CA GLU A 50 7.91 0.28 -14.68
C GLU A 50 8.37 -1.18 -14.69
N LYS A 51 9.69 -1.35 -14.66
CA LYS A 51 10.32 -2.66 -14.44
C LYS A 51 10.90 -2.65 -13.02
N ILE A 52 10.36 -3.53 -12.19
CA ILE A 52 10.68 -3.64 -10.77
C ILE A 52 11.04 -5.09 -10.48
N ASP A 53 12.22 -5.31 -9.89
CA ASP A 53 12.61 -6.60 -9.34
C ASP A 53 12.27 -6.64 -7.85
N ILE A 54 11.20 -7.33 -7.49
CA ILE A 54 10.75 -7.43 -6.09
C ILE A 54 11.74 -8.18 -5.18
N ASN A 55 12.63 -8.99 -5.77
CA ASN A 55 13.68 -9.69 -5.02
C ASN A 55 14.87 -8.77 -4.72
N ASN A 56 14.99 -7.64 -5.43
CA ASN A 56 16.10 -6.70 -5.30
C ASN A 56 15.62 -5.24 -5.33
N LEU A 57 14.84 -4.88 -4.31
CA LEU A 57 14.35 -3.51 -4.12
C LEU A 57 15.39 -2.66 -3.39
N SER A 58 15.67 -1.46 -3.91
CA SER A 58 16.51 -0.48 -3.20
C SER A 58 15.84 0.09 -1.95
N VAL A 59 14.50 0.17 -1.96
CA VAL A 59 13.68 0.54 -0.81
C VAL A 59 12.57 -0.50 -0.70
N VAL A 60 12.48 -1.15 0.47
CA VAL A 60 11.39 -2.08 0.78
C VAL A 60 10.36 -1.31 1.61
N PRO A 61 9.17 -1.01 1.06
CA PRO A 61 8.11 -0.37 1.82
C PRO A 61 7.68 -1.23 3.00
N PHE A 62 7.46 -0.60 4.15
CA PHE A 62 7.01 -1.28 5.36
C PHE A 62 6.01 -0.41 6.13
N ALA A 63 5.08 -1.07 6.82
CA ALA A 63 4.09 -0.43 7.67
C ALA A 63 4.63 -0.31 9.10
N ASP A 64 4.75 -1.44 9.78
CA ASP A 64 5.11 -1.54 11.21
C ASP A 64 6.33 -0.71 11.59
N GLY A 65 6.12 0.23 12.51
CA GLY A 65 7.19 1.05 13.09
C GLY A 65 7.79 2.11 12.16
N ASN A 66 7.17 2.43 11.02
CA ASN A 66 7.67 3.50 10.14
C ASN A 66 7.29 4.89 10.69
N PRO A 67 8.23 5.67 11.27
CA PRO A 67 7.92 6.98 11.83
C PRO A 67 7.72 8.05 10.76
N GLY A 68 7.98 7.75 9.48
CA GLY A 68 7.84 8.69 8.37
C GLY A 68 6.39 9.04 8.05
N PHE A 69 5.43 8.19 8.43
CA PHE A 69 4.00 8.46 8.23
C PHE A 69 3.44 9.49 9.21
N TRP A 70 4.04 9.60 10.38
CA TRP A 70 3.58 10.44 11.49
C TRP A 70 4.34 11.78 11.53
N LYS A 71 4.66 12.30 10.35
CA LYS A 71 5.35 13.57 10.12
C LYS A 71 4.70 14.25 8.94
N GLN A 72 4.72 15.58 8.94
CA GLN A 72 4.24 16.34 7.79
C GLN A 72 5.03 15.99 6.51
N GLY A 73 4.34 16.01 5.38
CA GLY A 73 4.92 15.70 4.07
C GLY A 73 5.20 14.22 3.88
N ALA A 74 4.43 13.34 4.54
CA ALA A 74 4.50 11.90 4.29
C ALA A 74 4.26 11.62 2.80
N THR A 75 5.12 10.78 2.22
CA THR A 75 5.06 10.44 0.80
C THR A 75 5.24 8.94 0.61
N VAL A 76 4.99 8.45 -0.61
CA VAL A 76 5.19 7.04 -0.96
C VAL A 76 6.64 6.65 -0.69
N GLN A 77 6.84 5.47 -0.10
CA GLN A 77 8.16 4.99 0.30
C GLN A 77 8.99 4.56 -0.91
N HIS A 78 8.39 3.79 -1.82
CA HIS A 78 9.13 3.33 -2.99
C HIS A 78 9.23 4.47 -4.03
N PRO A 79 10.44 4.86 -4.49
CA PRO A 79 10.62 6.02 -5.39
C PRO A 79 9.81 5.95 -6.70
N LYS A 80 9.59 4.73 -7.20
CA LYS A 80 8.81 4.44 -8.41
C LYS A 80 7.31 4.19 -8.19
N ALA A 81 6.84 4.16 -6.94
CA ALA A 81 5.41 4.01 -6.68
C ALA A 81 4.67 5.32 -7.03
N GLU A 82 3.46 5.20 -7.55
CA GLU A 82 2.53 6.33 -7.77
C GLU A 82 1.56 6.47 -6.58
N VAL A 83 1.27 5.35 -5.91
CA VAL A 83 0.38 5.25 -4.76
C VAL A 83 0.85 4.13 -3.84
N GLU A 84 0.65 4.31 -2.54
CA GLU A 84 0.81 3.28 -1.52
C GLU A 84 -0.42 3.23 -0.63
N ILE A 85 -0.93 2.03 -0.39
CA ILE A 85 -1.93 1.74 0.64
C ILE A 85 -1.21 1.03 1.78
N VAL A 86 -1.17 1.66 2.95
CA VAL A 86 -0.48 1.15 4.14
C VAL A 86 -1.53 0.61 5.09
N CYS A 87 -1.50 -0.70 5.34
CA CYS A 87 -2.37 -1.36 6.31
C CYS A 87 -1.64 -1.39 7.66
N TRP A 88 -2.22 -0.76 8.68
CA TRP A 88 -1.58 -0.56 9.98
C TRP A 88 -2.40 -1.21 11.10
N ASP A 89 -1.87 -2.30 11.62
CA ASP A 89 -2.43 -3.11 12.72
C ASP A 89 -3.93 -3.41 12.62
N SER A 90 -4.49 -3.42 11.41
CA SER A 90 -5.93 -3.42 11.13
C SER A 90 -6.77 -2.26 11.71
N GLY A 91 -6.16 -1.33 12.45
CA GLY A 91 -6.85 -0.20 13.09
C GLY A 91 -7.01 1.01 12.16
N LEU A 92 -6.08 1.21 11.23
CA LEU A 92 -6.14 2.28 10.24
C LEU A 92 -5.53 1.87 8.90
N THR A 93 -5.89 2.62 7.85
CA THR A 93 -5.31 2.49 6.52
C THR A 93 -4.87 3.86 6.03
N LEU A 94 -3.62 3.99 5.61
CA LEU A 94 -3.12 5.21 4.97
C LEU A 94 -3.20 5.04 3.46
N MET A 95 -3.74 6.04 2.76
CA MET A 95 -3.66 6.16 1.32
C MET A 95 -2.75 7.33 1.00
N ILE A 96 -1.58 7.05 0.42
CA ILE A 96 -0.58 8.06 0.07
C ILE A 96 -0.36 8.00 -1.44
N SER A 97 -0.53 9.12 -2.14
CA SER A 97 -0.32 9.16 -3.59
C SER A 97 0.40 10.42 -4.04
N LYS A 98 1.18 10.29 -5.12
CA LYS A 98 1.72 11.43 -5.86
C LYS A 98 0.65 12.15 -6.68
N ASP A 99 -0.47 11.49 -6.96
CA ASP A 99 -1.60 12.05 -7.70
C ASP A 99 -2.65 12.62 -6.72
N GLN A 100 -2.69 13.95 -6.61
CA GLN A 100 -3.63 14.65 -5.73
C GLN A 100 -5.09 14.49 -6.16
N SER A 101 -5.36 14.21 -7.43
CA SER A 101 -6.73 13.95 -7.89
C SER A 101 -7.26 12.62 -7.34
N LEU A 102 -6.38 11.63 -7.18
CA LEU A 102 -6.70 10.34 -6.57
C LEU A 102 -6.93 10.49 -5.07
N VAL A 103 -6.11 11.28 -4.36
CA VAL A 103 -6.29 11.59 -2.93
C VAL A 103 -7.64 12.26 -2.70
N LYS A 104 -7.96 13.30 -3.48
CA LYS A 104 -9.26 13.97 -3.40
C LYS A 104 -10.42 13.01 -3.63
N SER A 105 -10.34 12.18 -4.67
CA SER A 105 -11.39 11.19 -4.96
C SER A 105 -11.57 10.17 -3.83
N TYR A 106 -10.47 9.77 -3.18
CA TYR A 106 -10.50 8.87 -2.02
C TYR A 106 -11.21 9.52 -0.82
N MET A 107 -10.85 10.75 -0.46
CA MET A 107 -11.51 11.49 0.64
C MET A 107 -12.96 11.82 0.31
N ASP A 108 -13.28 12.08 -0.95
CA ASP A 108 -14.67 12.29 -1.39
C ASP A 108 -15.51 11.01 -1.26
N PHE A 109 -14.92 9.83 -1.42
CA PHE A 109 -15.61 8.56 -1.26
C PHE A 109 -15.68 8.11 0.21
N PHE A 110 -14.57 8.17 0.95
CA PHE A 110 -14.47 7.78 2.35
C PHE A 110 -14.57 9.00 3.25
N LYS A 111 -15.80 9.35 3.68
CA LYS A 111 -16.05 10.58 4.45
C LYS A 111 -15.39 10.64 5.84
N ASP A 112 -15.00 9.50 6.38
CA ASP A 112 -14.25 9.41 7.64
C ASP A 112 -12.72 9.56 7.45
N ALA A 113 -12.24 9.62 6.20
CA ALA A 113 -10.83 9.85 5.92
C ALA A 113 -10.44 11.29 6.32
N LYS A 114 -9.31 11.39 7.03
CA LYS A 114 -8.67 12.67 7.37
C LYS A 114 -7.46 12.90 6.48
N ASP A 115 -7.13 14.16 6.24
CA ASP A 115 -5.82 14.50 5.69
C ASP A 115 -4.72 14.10 6.68
N LEU A 116 -3.65 13.49 6.19
CA LEU A 116 -2.60 12.94 7.05
C LEU A 116 -1.71 14.03 7.66
N ASP A 117 -1.48 15.13 6.95
CA ASP A 117 -0.71 16.25 7.47
C ASP A 117 -1.51 17.01 8.52
N GLU A 118 -2.84 17.17 8.31
CA GLU A 118 -3.75 17.69 9.34
C GLU A 118 -3.77 16.79 10.57
N TYR A 119 -3.89 15.47 10.40
CA TYR A 119 -3.84 14.50 11.51
C TYR A 119 -2.53 14.60 12.30
N ASN A 120 -1.40 14.72 11.61
CA ASN A 120 -0.07 14.82 12.24
C ASN A 120 0.17 16.18 12.93
N LEU A 121 -0.72 17.16 12.76
CA LEU A 121 -0.70 18.44 13.49
C LEU A 121 -1.58 18.43 14.74
N GLU A 122 -2.42 17.40 14.94
CA GLU A 122 -3.31 17.30 16.10
C GLU A 122 -2.57 16.90 17.41
N ASP A 123 -1.23 16.81 17.39
CA ASP A 123 -0.34 16.48 18.52
C ASP A 123 0.16 17.71 19.32
#